data_AF-A0A835BNG9-F1
#
_entry.id   AF-A0A835BNG9-F1
#
_cell.length_a   1.000
_cell.length_b   1.000
_cell.length_c   1.000
_cell.angle_alpha   90.00
_cell.angle_beta   90.00
_cell.angle_gamma   90.00
#
_symmetry.space_group_name_H-M   'P 1'
#
loop_
_entity.id
_entity.type
_entity.pdbx_description
1 polymer ?
#
loop_
_entity_poly.entity_id
_entity_poly.type
_entity_poly.pdbx_seq_one_letter_code
_entity_poly.pdbx_strand_id
1 'polypeptide(L)'
;MSTAAAAAPPGATATVRVSNIPFSAVAAELLAFFDSAVVAGAAFACEIAASRRGWLSRGHGSVQFDSAAVAARAVDLASSGRLPPFLGSRLSISAAHVDLLPRAPEFTLRAHGSSLLVGNRVAERELEVGRAWDDVRAEVIPGKRRVDLYLEHDSRRYKLEVLFEDIRECFGCRADGVAAILLQLTYAPRIHTAISGPTIKSKFTEERFHACKEDAKFAWVRALDFTPNNCFGECSTLVLKLREGAPVSDFLETLPFSGELGELTISSMDMFGSSAKVVPIVDCPSGFSVPYEILFRLNSLVHMEKLVARHVNGDLFKVLEDIPIDTLRRIFEKMNKLKSTCYEP
;
A
#
# COMPACT_ATOMS: atom_id res chain seq x y z
N MET A 1 22.69 -10.29 -27.16
CA MET A 1 22.51 -11.45 -26.26
C MET A 1 22.04 -10.90 -24.93
N SER A 2 20.75 -11.10 -24.62
CA SER A 2 20.10 -10.58 -23.41
C SER A 2 20.57 -11.40 -22.21
N THR A 3 21.36 -10.82 -21.32
CA THR A 3 21.69 -11.43 -20.04
C THR A 3 20.49 -11.28 -19.12
N ALA A 4 19.77 -12.38 -18.89
CA ALA A 4 18.78 -12.46 -17.83
C ALA A 4 19.46 -12.06 -16.50
N ALA A 5 18.97 -10.98 -15.89
CA ALA A 5 19.41 -10.56 -14.57
C ALA A 5 19.06 -11.69 -13.58
N ALA A 6 20.06 -12.23 -12.90
CA ALA A 6 19.84 -13.22 -11.86
C ALA A 6 18.93 -12.60 -10.78
N ALA A 7 17.81 -13.28 -10.48
CA ALA A 7 16.90 -12.88 -9.43
C ALA A 7 17.65 -12.83 -8.08
N ALA A 8 17.46 -11.74 -7.33
CA ALA A 8 18.12 -11.54 -6.06
C ALA A 8 17.55 -12.52 -5.00
N PRO A 9 18.35 -12.97 -4.02
CA PRO A 9 17.86 -13.86 -2.98
C PRO A 9 16.73 -13.21 -2.16
N PRO A 10 15.78 -14.01 -1.63
CA PRO A 10 14.66 -13.49 -0.84
C PRO A 10 15.18 -12.73 0.39
N GLY A 11 14.77 -11.48 0.53
CA GLY A 11 15.24 -10.56 1.57
C GLY A 11 16.43 -9.67 1.18
N ALA A 12 16.89 -9.71 -0.08
CA ALA A 12 17.87 -8.77 -0.59
C ALA A 12 17.33 -7.33 -0.59
N THR A 13 18.11 -6.40 -0.07
CA THR A 13 17.76 -4.97 -0.04
C THR A 13 18.31 -4.27 -1.28
N ALA A 14 17.67 -3.18 -1.68
CA ALA A 14 18.19 -2.30 -2.73
C ALA A 14 19.27 -1.34 -2.19
N THR A 15 19.67 -1.48 -0.93
CA THR A 15 20.59 -0.58 -0.24
C THR A 15 21.92 -1.25 0.06
N VAL A 16 23.00 -0.50 -0.13
CA VAL A 16 24.36 -0.89 0.26
C VAL A 16 24.88 0.04 1.34
N ARG A 17 25.69 -0.49 2.25
CA ARG A 17 26.52 0.29 3.15
C ARG A 17 27.81 0.67 2.43
N VAL A 18 28.19 1.93 2.56
CA VAL A 18 29.40 2.50 1.95
C VAL A 18 30.30 3.03 3.06
N SER A 19 31.56 2.64 3.05
CA SER A 19 32.59 3.07 3.99
C SER A 19 33.80 3.62 3.24
N ASN A 20 34.69 4.30 3.97
CA ASN A 20 35.84 5.03 3.42
C ASN A 20 35.44 6.21 2.51
N ILE A 21 34.33 6.85 2.86
CA ILE A 21 33.84 8.06 2.20
C ILE A 21 34.73 9.23 2.64
N PRO A 22 35.30 10.04 1.73
CA PRO A 22 36.03 11.24 2.09
C PRO A 22 35.20 12.20 2.94
N PHE A 23 35.81 12.81 3.97
CA PHE A 23 35.10 13.70 4.90
C PHE A 23 34.56 14.97 4.23
N SER A 24 35.12 15.37 3.09
CA SER A 24 34.66 16.50 2.27
C SER A 24 33.49 16.16 1.35
N ALA A 25 33.18 14.88 1.16
CA ALA A 25 32.16 14.45 0.22
C ALA A 25 30.76 14.90 0.64
N VAL A 26 29.94 15.21 -0.35
CA VAL A 26 28.51 15.49 -0.16
C VAL A 26 27.66 14.36 -0.74
N ALA A 27 26.47 14.15 -0.19
CA ALA A 27 25.62 13.02 -0.58
C ALA A 27 25.18 13.09 -2.05
N ALA A 28 24.97 14.29 -2.59
CA ALA A 28 24.61 14.46 -4.00
C ALA A 28 25.72 13.99 -4.96
N GLU A 29 26.99 14.29 -4.63
CA GLU A 29 28.15 13.82 -5.40
C GLU A 29 28.32 12.31 -5.29
N LEU A 30 28.14 11.75 -4.08
CA LEU A 30 28.22 10.30 -3.86
C LEU A 30 27.10 9.57 -4.63
N LEU A 31 25.89 10.12 -4.63
CA LEU A 31 24.76 9.59 -5.39
C LEU A 31 25.05 9.61 -6.90
N ALA A 32 25.54 10.74 -7.44
CA ALA A 32 25.89 10.88 -8.85
C ALA A 32 27.06 9.95 -9.26
N PHE A 33 28.03 9.75 -8.36
CA PHE A 33 29.11 8.78 -8.57
C PHE A 33 28.54 7.37 -8.74
N PHE A 34 27.67 6.92 -7.84
CA PHE A 34 27.07 5.57 -7.97
C PHE A 34 26.17 5.43 -9.18
N ASP A 35 25.44 6.50 -9.54
CA ASP A 35 24.63 6.56 -10.74
C ASP A 35 25.49 6.35 -12.00
N SER A 36 26.64 7.00 -12.09
CA SER A 36 27.55 6.84 -13.25
C SER A 36 28.37 5.56 -13.23
N ALA A 37 28.82 5.10 -12.06
CA ALA A 37 29.79 4.02 -11.92
C ALA A 37 29.18 2.60 -11.94
N VAL A 38 27.92 2.44 -11.56
CA VAL A 38 27.27 1.12 -11.44
C VAL A 38 26.30 0.88 -12.61
N VAL A 39 25.22 1.65 -12.63
CA VAL A 39 24.19 1.65 -13.68
C VAL A 39 23.60 3.06 -13.75
N ALA A 40 23.72 3.71 -14.92
CA ALA A 40 23.18 5.04 -15.18
C ALA A 40 21.69 5.11 -14.82
N GLY A 41 21.29 6.11 -14.02
CA GLY A 41 19.92 6.30 -13.62
C GLY A 41 19.42 5.41 -12.47
N ALA A 42 20.22 4.46 -11.96
CA ALA A 42 19.76 3.50 -10.95
C ALA A 42 19.96 3.94 -9.50
N ALA A 43 20.86 4.88 -9.20
CA ALA A 43 21.09 5.32 -7.81
C ALA A 43 19.93 6.23 -7.36
N PHE A 44 19.24 5.89 -6.29
CA PHE A 44 17.98 6.54 -5.90
C PHE A 44 18.12 7.50 -4.72
N ALA A 45 18.73 7.04 -3.63
CA ALA A 45 18.89 7.84 -2.42
C ALA A 45 20.24 7.56 -1.75
N CYS A 46 20.77 8.55 -1.04
CA CYS A 46 22.04 8.49 -0.34
C CYS A 46 21.94 9.21 1.00
N GLU A 47 22.49 8.57 2.03
CA GLU A 47 22.69 9.15 3.36
C GLU A 47 24.15 8.96 3.76
N ILE A 48 24.84 10.04 4.11
CA ILE A 48 26.17 10.01 4.72
C ILE A 48 25.99 10.20 6.23
N ALA A 49 26.50 9.25 7.02
CA ALA A 49 26.39 9.35 8.47
C ALA A 49 27.16 10.58 8.98
N ALA A 50 26.48 11.42 9.75
CA ALA A 50 27.04 12.68 10.25
C ALA A 50 26.90 12.81 11.77
N SER A 51 27.72 13.67 12.36
CA SER A 51 27.68 14.07 13.76
C SER A 51 27.43 15.57 13.90
N ARG A 52 27.20 16.03 15.14
CA ARG A 52 26.99 17.45 15.49
C ARG A 52 25.90 18.12 14.62
N ARG A 53 24.69 17.52 14.58
CA ARG A 53 23.56 18.00 13.76
C ARG A 53 23.89 18.15 12.26
N GLY A 54 24.62 17.19 11.67
CA GLY A 54 24.89 17.19 10.24
C GLY A 54 26.09 18.04 9.79
N TRP A 55 27.02 18.38 10.69
CA TRP A 55 28.17 19.24 10.36
C TRP A 55 29.45 18.47 10.04
N LEU A 56 29.61 17.26 10.57
CA LEU A 56 30.84 16.48 10.43
C LEU A 56 30.52 15.05 9.96
N SER A 57 31.00 14.71 8.76
CA SER A 57 30.93 13.37 8.18
C SER A 57 31.63 12.33 9.06
N ARG A 58 31.10 11.11 9.10
CA ARG A 58 31.71 9.94 9.76
C ARG A 58 32.42 9.00 8.79
N GLY A 59 32.56 9.40 7.53
CA GLY A 59 33.26 8.62 6.50
C GLY A 59 32.58 7.30 6.12
N HIS A 60 31.31 7.14 6.46
CA HIS A 60 30.47 6.01 6.04
C HIS A 60 29.02 6.46 5.88
N GLY A 61 28.21 5.64 5.22
CA GLY A 61 26.84 5.95 4.88
C GLY A 61 26.16 4.78 4.16
N SER A 62 25.06 5.09 3.49
CA SER A 62 24.24 4.16 2.74
C SER A 62 23.85 4.76 1.39
N VAL A 63 23.77 3.90 0.37
CA VAL A 63 23.25 4.26 -0.95
C VAL A 63 22.20 3.22 -1.33
N GLN A 64 21.00 3.70 -1.65
CA GLN A 64 19.90 2.90 -2.14
C GLN A 64 19.79 3.05 -3.66
N PHE A 65 19.72 1.91 -4.34
CA PHE A 65 19.47 1.80 -5.76
C PHE A 65 17.99 1.53 -6.03
N ASP A 66 17.66 1.51 -7.30
CA ASP A 66 16.32 1.20 -7.79
C ASP A 66 15.92 -0.27 -7.62
N SER A 67 16.88 -1.18 -7.44
CA SER A 67 16.68 -2.62 -7.34
C SER A 67 17.77 -3.32 -6.55
N ALA A 68 17.42 -4.46 -5.94
CA ALA A 68 18.36 -5.32 -5.22
C ALA A 68 19.46 -5.89 -6.15
N ALA A 69 19.15 -6.14 -7.42
CA ALA A 69 20.12 -6.62 -8.40
C ALA A 69 21.22 -5.58 -8.68
N VAL A 70 20.87 -4.30 -8.77
CA VAL A 70 21.85 -3.22 -8.95
C VAL A 70 22.69 -3.03 -7.68
N ALA A 71 22.07 -3.14 -6.50
CA ALA A 71 22.80 -3.12 -5.23
C ALA A 71 23.84 -4.24 -5.13
N ALA A 72 23.48 -5.48 -5.50
CA ALA A 72 24.40 -6.61 -5.57
C ALA A 72 25.56 -6.35 -6.56
N ARG A 73 25.25 -5.80 -7.75
CA ARG A 73 26.26 -5.42 -8.74
C ARG A 73 27.24 -4.36 -8.20
N ALA A 74 26.78 -3.41 -7.40
CA ALA A 74 27.65 -2.42 -6.76
C ALA A 74 28.66 -3.08 -5.79
N VAL A 75 28.19 -4.05 -5.00
CA VAL A 75 29.06 -4.86 -4.12
C VAL A 75 30.09 -5.63 -4.93
N ASP A 76 29.67 -6.27 -6.03
CA ASP A 76 30.55 -7.05 -6.90
C ASP A 76 31.61 -6.18 -7.59
N LEU A 77 31.26 -4.97 -8.04
CA LEU A 77 32.22 -4.03 -8.62
C LEU A 77 33.27 -3.58 -7.60
N ALA A 78 32.87 -3.35 -6.35
CA ALA A 78 33.80 -2.99 -5.29
C ALA A 78 34.72 -4.16 -4.91
N SER A 79 34.18 -5.37 -4.73
CA SER A 79 34.96 -6.55 -4.35
C SER A 79 35.95 -6.99 -5.43
N SER A 80 35.59 -6.81 -6.71
CA SER A 80 36.47 -7.07 -7.87
C SER A 80 37.43 -5.93 -8.20
N GLY A 81 37.42 -4.82 -7.45
CA GLY A 81 38.28 -3.67 -7.68
C GLY A 81 37.99 -2.89 -8.97
N ARG A 82 36.84 -3.13 -9.59
CA ARG A 82 36.39 -2.47 -10.83
C ARG A 82 35.62 -1.17 -10.59
N LEU A 83 35.23 -0.91 -9.34
CA LEU A 83 34.61 0.35 -8.97
C LEU A 83 35.68 1.48 -9.00
N PRO A 84 35.46 2.57 -9.75
CA PRO A 84 36.41 3.69 -9.80
C PRO A 84 36.61 4.35 -8.42
N PRO A 85 37.75 5.03 -8.18
CA PRO A 85 37.92 5.80 -6.96
C PRO A 85 36.97 6.99 -6.94
N PHE A 86 36.33 7.23 -5.79
CA PHE A 86 35.48 8.39 -5.55
C PHE A 86 36.29 9.46 -4.81
N LEU A 87 36.48 10.62 -5.44
CA LEU A 87 37.31 11.73 -4.91
C LEU A 87 38.70 11.24 -4.43
N GLY A 88 39.31 10.33 -5.19
CA GLY A 88 40.63 9.75 -4.88
C GLY A 88 40.62 8.60 -3.86
N SER A 89 39.49 8.31 -3.22
CA SER A 89 39.36 7.21 -2.24
C SER A 89 38.72 5.96 -2.84
N ARG A 90 39.23 4.78 -2.47
CA ARG A 90 38.58 3.50 -2.77
C ARG A 90 37.49 3.23 -1.74
N LEU A 91 36.24 3.22 -2.17
CA LEU A 91 35.10 2.94 -1.31
C LEU A 91 35.04 1.45 -0.96
N SER A 92 34.61 1.14 0.27
CA SER A 92 34.27 -0.21 0.70
C SER A 92 32.77 -0.36 0.71
N ILE A 93 32.24 -1.39 0.06
CA ILE A 93 30.80 -1.60 -0.13
C ILE A 93 30.40 -2.96 0.43
N SER A 94 29.30 -3.00 1.18
CA SER A 94 28.68 -4.24 1.64
C SER A 94 27.15 -4.14 1.60
N ALA A 95 26.47 -5.29 1.57
CA ALA A 95 25.01 -5.32 1.55
C ALA A 95 24.42 -4.70 2.84
N ALA A 96 23.41 -3.84 2.71
CA ALA A 96 22.67 -3.34 3.85
C ALA A 96 21.58 -4.33 4.28
N HIS A 97 21.20 -4.29 5.55
CA HIS A 97 20.17 -5.18 6.11
C HIS A 97 18.77 -4.57 6.02
N VAL A 98 18.66 -3.26 5.79
CA VAL A 98 17.41 -2.52 5.70
C VAL A 98 17.56 -1.45 4.62
N ASP A 99 16.51 -1.25 3.84
CA ASP A 99 16.47 -0.17 2.85
C ASP A 99 16.40 1.21 3.51
N LEU A 100 17.11 2.16 2.90
CA LEU A 100 17.16 3.55 3.38
C LEU A 100 15.77 4.21 3.36
N LEU A 101 15.01 4.00 2.28
CA LEU A 101 13.63 4.41 2.08
C LEU A 101 12.75 3.17 1.85
N PRO A 102 11.58 3.08 2.51
CA PRO A 102 10.64 2.00 2.27
C PRO A 102 10.08 2.15 0.85
N ARG A 103 10.48 1.24 -0.03
CA ARG A 103 10.11 1.18 -1.45
C ARG A 103 10.05 -0.29 -1.86
N ALA A 104 9.21 -0.62 -2.82
CA ALA A 104 9.18 -1.98 -3.37
C ALA A 104 10.57 -2.34 -3.95
N PRO A 105 11.16 -3.50 -3.65
CA PRO A 105 12.53 -3.82 -4.05
C PRO A 105 12.71 -4.02 -5.56
N GLU A 106 11.63 -4.35 -6.27
CA GLU A 106 11.63 -4.62 -7.70
C GLU A 106 10.65 -3.71 -8.43
N PHE A 107 10.94 -3.40 -9.69
CA PHE A 107 10.06 -2.56 -10.51
C PHE A 107 8.74 -3.24 -10.86
N THR A 108 8.72 -4.56 -10.93
CA THR A 108 7.53 -5.38 -11.14
C THR A 108 6.49 -5.21 -10.04
N LEU A 109 6.94 -4.91 -8.81
CA LEU A 109 6.10 -4.63 -7.66
C LEU A 109 5.70 -3.15 -7.53
N ARG A 110 5.98 -2.33 -8.57
CA ARG A 110 5.64 -0.91 -8.65
C ARG A 110 4.73 -0.69 -9.85
N ALA A 111 3.52 -0.23 -9.61
CA ALA A 111 2.60 0.18 -10.66
C ALA A 111 2.46 1.71 -10.63
N HIS A 112 2.55 2.33 -11.80
CA HIS A 112 2.38 3.77 -12.00
C HIS A 112 1.25 4.02 -12.99
N GLY A 113 0.51 5.12 -12.80
CA GLY A 113 -0.60 5.46 -13.68
C GLY A 113 -1.78 4.49 -13.57
N SER A 114 -1.95 3.84 -12.41
CA SER A 114 -3.07 2.94 -12.12
C SER A 114 -4.30 3.73 -11.69
N SER A 115 -5.49 3.12 -11.78
CA SER A 115 -6.71 3.69 -11.18
C SER A 115 -7.07 2.90 -9.92
N LEU A 116 -7.40 3.60 -8.84
CA LEU A 116 -7.87 3.03 -7.58
C LEU A 116 -9.38 3.24 -7.48
N LEU A 117 -10.13 2.16 -7.34
CA LEU A 117 -11.54 2.17 -6.98
C LEU A 117 -11.68 1.78 -5.51
N VAL A 118 -12.57 2.46 -4.79
CA VAL A 118 -12.90 2.21 -3.39
C VAL A 118 -14.40 1.99 -3.30
N GLY A 119 -14.79 0.86 -2.72
CA GLY A 119 -16.18 0.42 -2.74
C GLY A 119 -16.45 -0.77 -1.83
N ASN A 120 -17.66 -1.30 -1.95
CA ASN A 120 -18.07 -2.52 -1.25
C ASN A 120 -18.42 -3.59 -2.26
N ARG A 121 -17.92 -4.80 -2.02
CA ARG A 121 -18.28 -5.98 -2.79
C ARG A 121 -19.65 -6.47 -2.35
N VAL A 122 -20.60 -6.45 -3.27
CA VAL A 122 -22.02 -6.65 -3.01
C VAL A 122 -22.57 -7.93 -3.60
N ALA A 123 -21.79 -8.59 -4.46
CA ALA A 123 -21.95 -9.98 -4.83
C ALA A 123 -20.55 -10.56 -5.03
N GLU A 124 -20.45 -11.86 -5.31
CA GLU A 124 -19.14 -12.49 -5.53
C GLU A 124 -18.33 -11.77 -6.62
N ARG A 125 -18.98 -11.23 -7.65
CA ARG A 125 -18.33 -10.51 -8.77
C ARG A 125 -18.96 -9.16 -9.08
N GLU A 126 -19.54 -8.51 -8.07
CA GLU A 126 -20.14 -7.17 -8.21
C GLU A 126 -19.55 -6.23 -7.16
N LEU A 127 -19.10 -5.07 -7.60
CA LEU A 127 -18.54 -4.01 -6.78
C LEU A 127 -19.34 -2.73 -6.96
N GLU A 128 -19.88 -2.21 -5.86
CA GLU A 128 -20.39 -0.85 -5.80
C GLU A 128 -19.28 0.11 -5.43
N VAL A 129 -18.95 1.02 -6.33
CA VAL A 129 -17.86 1.99 -6.15
C VAL A 129 -18.40 3.27 -5.54
N GLY A 130 -17.84 3.66 -4.41
CA GLY A 130 -18.10 4.96 -3.79
C GLY A 130 -17.16 6.05 -4.31
N ARG A 131 -15.89 5.72 -4.57
CA ARG A 131 -14.88 6.68 -5.05
C ARG A 131 -13.86 6.05 -5.98
N ALA A 132 -13.31 6.88 -6.87
CA ALA A 132 -12.23 6.50 -7.76
C ALA A 132 -11.16 7.60 -7.82
N TRP A 133 -9.91 7.18 -8.04
CA TRP A 133 -8.77 8.05 -8.31
C TRP A 133 -7.98 7.48 -9.49
N ASP A 134 -7.50 8.36 -10.36
CA ASP A 134 -6.57 8.03 -11.43
C ASP A 134 -5.15 8.46 -11.05
N ASP A 135 -4.17 8.03 -11.86
CA ASP A 135 -2.75 8.31 -11.67
C ASP A 135 -2.20 7.88 -10.29
N VAL A 136 -2.73 6.77 -9.78
CA VAL A 136 -2.29 6.17 -8.52
C VAL A 136 -1.01 5.40 -8.73
N ARG A 137 -0.03 5.65 -7.86
CA ARG A 137 1.17 4.81 -7.74
C ARG A 137 0.93 3.77 -6.66
N ALA A 138 1.14 2.50 -6.98
CA ALA A 138 1.05 1.40 -6.04
C ALA A 138 2.40 0.70 -5.88
N GLU A 139 2.78 0.41 -4.64
CA GLU A 139 4.01 -0.31 -4.31
C GLU A 139 3.72 -1.43 -3.32
N VAL A 140 4.02 -2.67 -3.71
CA VAL A 140 3.99 -3.81 -2.77
C VAL A 140 5.36 -3.92 -2.12
N ILE A 141 5.42 -3.84 -0.79
CA ILE A 141 6.67 -3.82 -0.02
C ILE A 141 6.72 -5.05 0.89
N PRO A 142 7.22 -6.20 0.40
CA PRO A 142 7.06 -7.49 1.10
C PRO A 142 7.83 -7.52 2.41
N GLY A 143 9.03 -6.92 2.43
CA GLY A 143 9.85 -6.79 3.64
C GLY A 143 9.22 -5.92 4.73
N LYS A 144 8.17 -5.14 4.40
CA LYS A 144 7.35 -4.39 5.37
C LYS A 144 5.93 -4.94 5.49
N ARG A 145 5.62 -6.04 4.80
CA ARG A 145 4.32 -6.71 4.78
C ARG A 145 3.17 -5.73 4.56
N ARG A 146 3.28 -4.89 3.53
CA ARG A 146 2.27 -3.87 3.24
C ARG A 146 2.27 -3.44 1.77
N VAL A 147 1.17 -2.82 1.37
CA VAL A 147 1.01 -2.10 0.11
C VAL A 147 0.89 -0.60 0.41
N ASP A 148 1.73 0.22 -0.22
CA ASP A 148 1.64 1.68 -0.16
C ASP A 148 1.02 2.19 -1.47
N LEU A 149 -0.13 2.86 -1.39
CA LEU A 149 -0.79 3.53 -2.51
C LEU A 149 -0.60 5.04 -2.36
N TYR A 150 -0.18 5.71 -3.42
CA TYR A 150 0.04 7.16 -3.44
C TYR A 150 -0.88 7.79 -4.47
N LEU A 151 -1.59 8.83 -4.05
CA LEU A 151 -2.58 9.53 -4.87
C LEU A 151 -2.61 11.02 -4.53
N GLU A 152 -3.20 11.81 -5.43
CA GLU A 152 -3.46 13.22 -5.21
C GLU A 152 -4.96 13.49 -5.07
N HIS A 153 -5.33 14.34 -4.12
CA HIS A 153 -6.70 14.80 -3.92
C HIS A 153 -6.67 16.27 -3.48
N ASP A 154 -7.43 17.14 -4.15
CA ASP A 154 -7.50 18.57 -3.88
C ASP A 154 -6.11 19.25 -3.78
N SER A 155 -5.23 18.95 -4.74
CA SER A 155 -3.83 19.45 -4.77
C SER A 155 -2.97 19.03 -3.58
N ARG A 156 -3.38 18.00 -2.83
CA ARG A 156 -2.62 17.41 -1.72
C ARG A 156 -2.28 15.96 -2.01
N ARG A 157 -1.08 15.56 -1.60
CA ARG A 157 -0.60 14.19 -1.76
C ARG A 157 -0.96 13.35 -0.54
N TYR A 158 -1.51 12.18 -0.80
CA TYR A 158 -1.88 11.20 0.19
C TYR A 158 -1.14 9.88 -0.04
N LYS A 159 -0.92 9.16 1.07
CA LYS A 159 -0.41 7.80 1.07
C LYS A 159 -1.34 6.93 1.89
N LEU A 160 -1.89 5.89 1.28
CA LEU A 160 -2.66 4.84 1.93
C LEU A 160 -1.71 3.65 2.19
N GLU A 161 -1.58 3.25 3.44
CA GLU A 161 -0.81 2.07 3.84
C GLU A 161 -1.79 0.95 4.20
N VAL A 162 -1.75 -0.14 3.43
CA VAL A 162 -2.55 -1.36 3.66
C VAL A 162 -1.61 -2.45 4.15
N LEU A 163 -1.76 -2.88 5.40
CA LEU A 163 -0.94 -3.97 5.92
C LEU A 163 -1.43 -5.32 5.39
N PHE A 164 -0.53 -6.27 5.23
CA PHE A 164 -0.88 -7.63 4.81
C PHE A 164 -1.78 -8.33 5.82
N GLU A 165 -1.66 -7.99 7.11
CA GLU A 165 -2.53 -8.51 8.16
C GLU A 165 -3.97 -7.99 8.06
N ASP A 166 -4.15 -6.83 7.42
CA ASP A 166 -5.46 -6.20 7.24
C ASP A 166 -6.16 -6.71 5.97
N ILE A 167 -5.46 -7.43 5.09
CA ILE A 167 -6.01 -8.04 3.87
C ILE A 167 -6.68 -9.37 4.23
N ARG A 168 -7.98 -9.46 4.02
CA ARG A 168 -8.78 -10.67 4.23
C ARG A 168 -8.74 -11.59 3.02
N GLU A 169 -8.96 -11.03 1.84
CA GLU A 169 -8.92 -11.75 0.56
C GLU A 169 -8.25 -10.87 -0.48
N CYS A 170 -7.52 -11.49 -1.40
CA CYS A 170 -6.89 -10.81 -2.53
C CYS A 170 -7.21 -11.58 -3.82
N PHE A 171 -7.59 -10.88 -4.88
CA PHE A 171 -7.87 -11.54 -6.15
C PHE A 171 -7.28 -10.78 -7.34
N GLY A 172 -6.72 -11.51 -8.28
CA GLY A 172 -6.61 -11.08 -9.67
C GLY A 172 -7.99 -11.02 -10.29
N CYS A 173 -8.30 -9.93 -10.97
CA CYS A 173 -9.57 -9.76 -11.66
C CYS A 173 -9.42 -8.87 -12.90
N ARG A 174 -10.54 -8.70 -13.60
CA ARG A 174 -10.70 -7.71 -14.65
C ARG A 174 -11.83 -6.76 -14.27
N ALA A 175 -11.61 -5.47 -14.49
CA ALA A 175 -12.56 -4.41 -14.18
C ALA A 175 -12.72 -3.55 -15.44
N ASP A 176 -13.90 -3.59 -16.05
CA ASP A 176 -14.15 -3.01 -17.38
C ASP A 176 -13.18 -3.51 -18.45
N GLY A 177 -12.86 -4.82 -18.40
CA GLY A 177 -11.90 -5.44 -19.30
C GLY A 177 -10.43 -5.03 -19.06
N VAL A 178 -10.11 -4.29 -17.99
CA VAL A 178 -8.73 -3.94 -17.60
C VAL A 178 -8.27 -4.85 -16.47
N ALA A 179 -7.02 -5.34 -16.53
CA ALA A 179 -6.47 -6.16 -15.46
C ALA A 179 -6.40 -5.39 -14.14
N ALA A 180 -6.83 -6.01 -13.05
CA ALA A 180 -6.96 -5.38 -11.75
C ALA A 180 -6.63 -6.33 -10.61
N ILE A 181 -6.34 -5.74 -9.46
CA ILE A 181 -6.16 -6.46 -8.19
C ILE A 181 -7.23 -5.97 -7.23
N LEU A 182 -8.03 -6.88 -6.72
CA LEU A 182 -9.00 -6.64 -5.66
C LEU A 182 -8.39 -6.99 -4.30
N LEU A 183 -8.44 -6.04 -3.37
CA LEU A 183 -8.06 -6.21 -1.97
C LEU A 183 -9.32 -6.04 -1.12
N GLN A 184 -9.75 -7.12 -0.48
CA GLN A 184 -10.80 -7.08 0.55
C GLN A 184 -10.13 -6.89 1.91
N LEU A 185 -10.51 -5.83 2.63
CA LEU A 185 -9.85 -5.39 3.84
C LEU A 185 -10.71 -5.65 5.08
N THR A 186 -10.10 -6.17 6.14
CA THR A 186 -10.72 -6.24 7.47
C THR A 186 -10.76 -4.87 8.15
N TYR A 187 -9.76 -4.02 7.86
CA TYR A 187 -9.61 -2.70 8.45
C TYR A 187 -9.29 -1.65 7.39
N ALA A 188 -9.77 -0.42 7.63
CA ALA A 188 -9.49 0.72 6.77
C ALA A 188 -7.99 1.00 6.63
N PRO A 189 -7.53 1.45 5.45
CA PRO A 189 -6.12 1.76 5.24
C PRO A 189 -5.62 2.89 6.13
N ARG A 190 -4.32 2.86 6.44
CA ARG A 190 -3.66 3.95 7.14
C ARG A 190 -3.33 5.10 6.18
N ILE A 191 -4.25 6.05 6.12
CA ILE A 191 -4.10 7.36 5.47
C ILE A 191 -3.01 8.25 6.11
N HIS A 192 -2.15 8.79 5.26
CA HIS A 192 -1.17 9.82 5.57
C HIS A 192 -1.29 10.96 4.56
N THR A 193 -1.00 12.19 4.98
CA THR A 193 -0.88 13.35 4.08
C THR A 193 0.56 13.84 4.07
N ALA A 194 1.01 14.33 2.92
CA ALA A 194 2.27 15.04 2.82
C ALA A 194 2.13 16.44 3.42
N ILE A 195 3.06 16.82 4.30
CA ILE A 195 3.19 18.18 4.81
C ILE A 195 4.57 18.72 4.46
N SER A 196 4.61 19.97 3.98
CA SER A 196 5.83 20.69 3.60
C SER A 196 5.88 22.03 4.33
N GLY A 197 7.09 22.50 4.66
CA GLY A 197 7.28 23.78 5.31
C GLY A 197 8.63 23.89 6.04
N PRO A 198 9.05 25.12 6.38
CA PRO A 198 10.39 25.39 6.94
C PRO A 198 10.60 24.77 8.33
N THR A 199 9.54 24.39 9.03
CA THR A 199 9.57 23.78 10.37
C THR A 199 9.53 22.26 10.34
N ILE A 200 9.25 21.64 9.19
CA ILE A 200 9.11 20.19 9.05
C ILE A 200 10.48 19.60 8.73
N LYS A 201 11.01 18.82 9.68
CA LYS A 201 12.20 18.00 9.45
C LYS A 201 11.82 16.82 8.56
N SER A 202 11.99 16.98 7.25
CA SER A 202 12.02 15.83 6.35
C SER A 202 13.24 14.96 6.69
N LYS A 203 13.13 13.64 6.43
CA LYS A 203 14.28 12.73 6.48
C LYS A 203 15.37 13.13 5.47
N PHE A 204 14.99 13.79 4.39
CA PHE A 204 15.88 14.32 3.35
C PHE A 204 15.62 15.83 3.21
N THR A 205 16.07 16.60 4.19
CA THR A 205 16.31 18.03 4.01
C THR A 205 17.53 18.22 3.09
N GLU A 206 17.63 19.35 2.39
CA GLU A 206 18.84 19.73 1.64
C GLU A 206 20.00 19.99 2.61
N GLU A 207 20.49 18.92 3.23
CA GLU A 207 21.66 18.86 4.07
C GLU A 207 22.76 18.20 3.26
N ARG A 208 23.99 18.68 3.46
CA ARG A 208 25.23 18.18 2.82
C ARG A 208 25.32 16.65 2.74
N PHE A 209 24.67 15.94 3.66
CA PHE A 209 24.78 14.50 3.87
C PHE A 209 23.53 13.70 3.48
N HIS A 210 22.54 14.29 2.82
CA HIS A 210 21.37 13.59 2.29
C HIS A 210 21.13 13.94 0.82
N ALA A 211 20.80 12.95 -0.01
CA ALA A 211 20.38 13.17 -1.39
C ALA A 211 19.35 12.11 -1.81
N CYS A 212 18.32 12.51 -2.55
CA CYS A 212 17.28 11.61 -3.04
C CYS A 212 16.76 12.13 -4.39
N LYS A 213 16.53 11.23 -5.35
CA LYS A 213 16.00 11.58 -6.68
C LYS A 213 14.57 12.14 -6.62
N GLU A 214 13.76 11.64 -5.69
CA GLU A 214 12.48 12.26 -5.38
C GLU A 214 12.70 13.40 -4.40
N ASP A 215 12.23 14.60 -4.76
CA ASP A 215 12.27 15.78 -3.88
C ASP A 215 11.36 15.52 -2.67
N ALA A 216 11.92 14.87 -1.66
CA ALA A 216 11.24 14.52 -0.42
C ALA A 216 11.22 15.72 0.54
N LYS A 217 10.93 16.93 0.07
CA LYS A 217 10.67 18.14 0.90
C LYS A 217 9.32 18.07 1.64
N PHE A 218 8.90 16.87 2.02
CA PHE A 218 7.69 16.65 2.77
C PHE A 218 7.87 15.50 3.75
N ALA A 219 7.14 15.57 4.86
CA ALA A 219 6.98 14.45 5.78
C ALA A 219 5.58 13.86 5.60
N TRP A 220 5.48 12.53 5.70
CA TRP A 220 4.20 11.85 5.82
C TRP A 220 3.73 11.93 7.27
N VAL A 221 2.56 12.52 7.50
CA VAL A 221 1.92 12.52 8.82
C VAL A 221 0.57 11.82 8.74
N ARG A 222 0.18 11.15 9.83
CA ARG A 222 -1.12 10.50 9.94
C ARG A 222 -2.23 11.50 9.63
N ALA A 223 -3.17 11.10 8.78
CA ALA A 223 -4.33 11.90 8.42
C ALA A 223 -5.62 11.11 8.70
N LEU A 224 -6.72 11.85 8.86
CA LEU A 224 -8.07 11.31 8.84
C LEU A 224 -8.52 11.04 7.41
N ASP A 225 -9.69 10.41 7.26
CA ASP A 225 -10.34 10.28 5.98
C ASP A 225 -10.63 11.67 5.40
N PHE A 226 -10.04 11.94 4.23
CA PHE A 226 -10.16 13.20 3.51
C PHE A 226 -11.34 13.20 2.54
N THR A 227 -12.01 12.06 2.36
CA THR A 227 -13.15 11.96 1.46
C THR A 227 -14.39 12.59 2.13
N PRO A 228 -15.18 13.40 1.39
CA PRO A 228 -16.43 13.98 1.86
C PRO A 228 -17.40 13.03 2.61
N ASN A 229 -17.37 11.74 2.27
CA ASN A 229 -18.31 10.73 2.79
C ASN A 229 -17.61 9.64 3.61
N ASN A 230 -16.38 9.85 4.08
CA ASN A 230 -15.63 8.83 4.84
C ASN A 230 -15.56 7.47 4.13
N CYS A 231 -15.35 7.49 2.81
CA CYS A 231 -15.38 6.30 1.97
C CYS A 231 -14.37 5.24 2.41
N PHE A 232 -13.21 5.59 2.97
CA PHE A 232 -12.27 4.60 3.49
C PHE A 232 -12.73 3.97 4.81
N GLY A 233 -13.62 4.62 5.55
CA GLY A 233 -14.27 4.07 6.75
C GLY A 233 -15.54 3.26 6.44
N GLU A 234 -16.25 3.61 5.38
CA GLU A 234 -17.50 2.95 4.97
C GLU A 234 -17.30 1.81 3.97
N CYS A 235 -16.20 1.82 3.23
CA CYS A 235 -15.87 0.80 2.24
C CYS A 235 -14.77 -0.13 2.75
N SER A 236 -14.87 -1.41 2.41
CA SER A 236 -13.86 -2.40 2.75
C SER A 236 -13.15 -3.04 1.56
N THR A 237 -13.50 -2.66 0.33
CA THR A 237 -12.87 -3.19 -0.88
C THR A 237 -12.09 -2.09 -1.62
N LEU A 238 -10.83 -2.39 -1.94
CA LEU A 238 -10.01 -1.60 -2.85
C LEU A 238 -9.80 -2.39 -4.15
N VAL A 239 -9.97 -1.75 -5.30
CA VAL A 239 -9.62 -2.35 -6.61
C VAL A 239 -8.60 -1.47 -7.31
N LEU A 240 -7.43 -2.02 -7.55
CA LEU A 240 -6.35 -1.37 -8.28
C LEU A 240 -6.38 -1.83 -9.74
N LYS A 241 -6.93 -1.00 -10.63
CA LYS A 241 -6.87 -1.20 -12.08
C LYS A 241 -5.46 -0.85 -12.57
N LEU A 242 -4.76 -1.86 -13.06
CA LEU A 242 -3.37 -1.71 -13.50
C LEU A 242 -3.34 -1.26 -14.96
N ARG A 243 -2.31 -0.49 -15.30
CA ARG A 243 -2.06 -0.10 -16.70
C ARG A 243 -1.75 -1.34 -17.55
N GLU A 244 -2.08 -1.27 -18.84
CA GLU A 244 -1.76 -2.30 -19.81
C GLU A 244 -0.27 -2.66 -19.78
N GLY A 245 0.04 -3.96 -19.70
CA GLY A 245 1.40 -4.49 -19.61
C GLY A 245 1.98 -4.55 -18.19
N ALA A 246 1.27 -4.10 -17.15
CA ALA A 246 1.69 -4.27 -15.77
C ALA A 246 1.65 -5.76 -15.35
N PRO A 247 2.63 -6.24 -14.57
CA PRO A 247 2.72 -7.65 -14.21
C PRO A 247 1.83 -7.98 -13.01
N VAL A 248 0.55 -8.24 -13.28
CA VAL A 248 -0.45 -8.60 -12.25
C VAL A 248 -0.01 -9.84 -11.45
N SER A 249 0.61 -10.81 -12.12
CA SER A 249 1.13 -12.03 -11.50
C SER A 249 2.12 -11.75 -10.38
N ASP A 250 3.07 -10.83 -10.61
CA ASP A 250 4.15 -10.54 -9.66
C ASP A 250 3.59 -9.91 -8.38
N PHE A 251 2.54 -9.07 -8.52
CA PHE A 251 1.79 -8.55 -7.38
C PHE A 251 1.09 -9.68 -6.62
N LEU A 252 0.34 -10.53 -7.32
CA LEU A 252 -0.47 -11.59 -6.69
C LEU A 252 0.38 -12.64 -5.99
N GLU A 253 1.50 -13.06 -6.58
CA GLU A 253 2.45 -14.00 -5.96
C GLU A 253 3.01 -13.49 -4.63
N THR A 254 3.01 -12.17 -4.44
CA THR A 254 3.56 -11.51 -3.28
C THR A 254 2.52 -11.16 -2.21
N LEU A 255 1.25 -11.00 -2.62
CA LEU A 255 0.15 -10.63 -1.75
C LEU A 255 -0.40 -11.85 -1.00
N PRO A 256 -0.86 -11.68 0.25
CA PRO A 256 -1.45 -12.78 1.00
C PRO A 256 -2.83 -13.14 0.43
N PHE A 257 -3.22 -14.42 0.56
CA PHE A 257 -4.55 -14.91 0.23
C PHE A 257 -4.98 -14.62 -1.23
N SER A 258 -4.03 -14.65 -2.17
CA SER A 258 -4.25 -14.38 -3.59
C SER A 258 -4.99 -15.51 -4.31
N GLY A 259 -6.00 -15.16 -5.09
CA GLY A 259 -6.69 -16.05 -6.04
C GLY A 259 -7.06 -15.34 -7.33
N GLU A 260 -7.90 -15.96 -8.15
CA GLU A 260 -8.43 -15.39 -9.40
C GLU A 260 -9.96 -15.32 -9.33
N LEU A 261 -10.53 -14.16 -9.67
CA LEU A 261 -11.97 -13.91 -9.60
C LEU A 261 -12.65 -13.83 -10.98
N GLY A 262 -11.91 -13.43 -12.02
CA GLY A 262 -12.44 -13.18 -13.36
C GLY A 262 -12.93 -11.73 -13.55
N GLU A 263 -13.96 -11.53 -14.37
CA GLU A 263 -14.53 -10.19 -14.62
C GLU A 263 -15.39 -9.73 -13.45
N LEU A 264 -15.14 -8.50 -13.01
CA LEU A 264 -15.83 -7.80 -11.93
C LEU A 264 -16.77 -6.75 -12.53
N THR A 265 -18.06 -6.91 -12.28
CA THR A 265 -19.06 -5.91 -12.63
C THR A 265 -18.96 -4.73 -11.68
N ILE A 266 -18.86 -3.52 -12.23
CA ILE A 266 -18.77 -2.28 -11.46
C ILE A 266 -20.07 -1.51 -11.60
N SER A 267 -20.64 -1.10 -10.46
CA SER A 267 -21.77 -0.19 -10.37
C SER A 267 -21.42 1.00 -9.49
N SER A 268 -22.18 2.09 -9.62
CA SER A 268 -22.07 3.23 -8.70
C SER A 268 -22.76 2.87 -7.39
N MET A 269 -22.11 3.15 -6.27
CA MET A 269 -22.76 3.03 -4.96
C MET A 269 -23.82 4.12 -4.82
N ASP A 270 -25.06 3.73 -4.55
CA ASP A 270 -26.07 4.65 -4.03
C ASP A 270 -25.70 4.95 -2.59
N MET A 271 -25.42 6.22 -2.32
CA MET A 271 -24.95 6.69 -1.01
C MET A 271 -25.95 6.28 0.08
N PHE A 272 -25.64 5.21 0.82
CA PHE A 272 -26.40 4.83 2.01
C PHE A 272 -26.13 5.89 3.08
N GLY A 273 -27.06 6.82 3.19
CA GLY A 273 -27.07 7.84 4.22
C GLY A 273 -27.36 7.23 5.59
N SER A 274 -26.38 6.57 6.20
CA SER A 274 -26.33 6.53 7.65
C SER A 274 -25.70 7.84 8.13
N SER A 275 -26.29 8.44 9.16
CA SER A 275 -25.76 9.65 9.81
C SER A 275 -24.37 9.44 10.45
N ALA A 276 -23.91 8.19 10.53
CA ALA A 276 -22.69 7.79 11.18
C ALA A 276 -21.46 8.00 10.26
N LYS A 277 -20.73 9.09 10.51
CA LYS A 277 -19.51 9.48 9.77
C LYS A 277 -18.29 8.56 9.95
N VAL A 278 -18.43 7.34 10.46
CA VAL A 278 -17.27 6.57 10.97
C VAL A 278 -17.29 5.10 10.56
N VAL A 279 -18.44 4.43 10.53
CA VAL A 279 -18.58 3.01 10.15
C VAL A 279 -19.96 2.76 9.55
N PRO A 280 -20.14 1.73 8.70
CA PRO A 280 -21.46 1.31 8.24
C PRO A 280 -22.31 0.89 9.44
N ILE A 281 -23.38 1.62 9.75
CA ILE A 281 -24.33 1.22 10.79
C ILE A 281 -25.62 0.78 10.11
N VAL A 282 -26.03 -0.45 10.42
CA VAL A 282 -27.34 -0.96 10.04
C VAL A 282 -28.37 -0.30 10.94
N ASP A 283 -29.26 0.48 10.33
CA ASP A 283 -30.44 1.03 10.98
C ASP A 283 -31.66 0.12 10.72
N CYS A 284 -32.60 0.09 11.67
CA CYS A 284 -33.87 -0.61 11.47
C CYS A 284 -34.73 0.19 10.46
N PRO A 285 -35.17 -0.41 9.34
CA PRO A 285 -35.99 0.30 8.36
C PRO A 285 -37.32 0.77 8.95
N SER A 286 -37.87 1.83 8.35
CA SER A 286 -39.18 2.38 8.77
C SER A 286 -40.28 1.33 8.62
N GLY A 287 -41.07 1.13 9.68
CA GLY A 287 -42.17 0.15 9.70
C GLY A 287 -41.82 -1.20 10.32
N PHE A 288 -40.57 -1.41 10.75
CA PHE A 288 -40.12 -2.61 11.45
C PHE A 288 -39.73 -2.30 12.89
N SER A 289 -39.84 -3.29 13.77
CA SER A 289 -39.45 -3.19 15.17
C SER A 289 -38.85 -4.49 15.68
N VAL A 290 -37.54 -4.64 15.52
CA VAL A 290 -36.78 -5.77 16.09
C VAL A 290 -36.17 -5.41 17.46
N PRO A 291 -36.01 -6.40 18.37
CA PRO A 291 -35.26 -6.18 19.60
C PRO A 291 -33.84 -5.70 19.33
N TYR A 292 -33.30 -4.83 20.21
CA TYR A 292 -31.94 -4.29 20.08
C TYR A 292 -30.86 -5.38 19.91
N GLU A 293 -31.03 -6.54 20.57
CA GLU A 293 -30.11 -7.67 20.43
C GLU A 293 -29.97 -8.13 18.97
N ILE A 294 -31.05 -8.12 18.19
CA ILE A 294 -31.06 -8.50 16.77
C ILE A 294 -30.29 -7.47 15.95
N LEU A 295 -30.59 -6.18 16.14
CA LEU A 295 -29.92 -5.09 15.43
C LEU A 295 -28.42 -5.05 15.73
N PHE A 296 -28.04 -5.28 17.00
CA PHE A 296 -26.65 -5.38 17.41
C PHE A 296 -25.92 -6.55 16.74
N ARG A 297 -26.57 -7.72 16.63
CA ARG A 297 -26.01 -8.89 15.95
C ARG A 297 -25.85 -8.66 14.45
N LEU A 298 -26.82 -8.04 13.78
CA LEU A 298 -26.71 -7.66 12.37
C LEU A 298 -25.55 -6.70 12.12
N ASN A 299 -25.44 -5.64 12.92
CA ASN A 299 -24.32 -4.70 12.85
C ASN A 299 -22.97 -5.42 13.03
N SER A 300 -22.89 -6.31 14.03
CA SER A 300 -21.69 -7.11 14.25
C SER A 300 -21.34 -7.97 13.03
N LEU A 301 -22.31 -8.65 12.41
CA LEU A 301 -22.08 -9.47 11.22
C LEU A 301 -21.65 -8.64 10.00
N VAL A 302 -22.18 -7.42 9.84
CA VAL A 302 -21.73 -6.49 8.79
C VAL A 302 -20.31 -6.02 9.03
N HIS A 303 -19.95 -5.65 10.27
CA HIS A 303 -18.59 -5.21 10.62
C HIS A 303 -17.55 -6.33 10.52
N MET A 304 -17.97 -7.58 10.74
CA MET A 304 -17.15 -8.77 10.49
C MET A 304 -17.22 -9.25 9.04
N GLU A 305 -17.85 -8.46 8.16
CA GLU A 305 -18.02 -8.72 6.74
C GLU A 305 -18.58 -10.13 6.43
N LYS A 306 -19.48 -10.61 7.30
CA LYS A 306 -20.28 -11.82 7.07
C LYS A 306 -21.55 -11.51 6.30
N LEU A 307 -22.01 -10.27 6.39
CA LEU A 307 -23.14 -9.71 5.67
C LEU A 307 -22.71 -8.45 4.94
N VAL A 308 -23.30 -8.21 3.78
CA VAL A 308 -23.17 -6.93 3.08
C VAL A 308 -24.23 -5.98 3.62
N ALA A 309 -23.82 -4.77 4.01
CA ALA A 309 -24.72 -3.77 4.59
C ALA A 309 -25.96 -3.51 3.72
N ARG A 310 -25.80 -3.42 2.39
CA ARG A 310 -26.92 -3.17 1.45
C ARG A 310 -27.99 -4.25 1.47
N HIS A 311 -27.63 -5.48 1.84
CA HIS A 311 -28.56 -6.62 1.87
C HIS A 311 -29.28 -6.77 3.20
N VAL A 312 -28.93 -5.96 4.19
CA VAL A 312 -29.65 -5.87 5.46
C VAL A 312 -30.80 -4.87 5.29
N ASN A 313 -31.81 -5.28 4.53
CA ASN A 313 -32.91 -4.44 4.06
C ASN A 313 -34.27 -4.91 4.61
N GLY A 314 -35.36 -4.21 4.26
CA GLY A 314 -36.71 -4.49 4.76
C GLY A 314 -37.19 -5.93 4.54
N ASP A 315 -36.78 -6.60 3.46
CA ASP A 315 -37.15 -8.00 3.22
C ASP A 315 -36.51 -8.93 4.25
N LEU A 316 -35.24 -8.70 4.59
CA LEU A 316 -34.58 -9.44 5.67
C LEU A 316 -35.24 -9.14 7.02
N PHE A 317 -35.54 -7.88 7.33
CA PHE A 317 -36.22 -7.52 8.58
C PHE A 317 -37.60 -8.19 8.71
N LYS A 318 -38.35 -8.29 7.62
CA LYS A 318 -39.63 -9.01 7.57
C LYS A 318 -39.46 -10.49 7.94
N VAL A 319 -38.45 -11.15 7.38
CA VAL A 319 -38.14 -12.55 7.71
C VAL A 319 -37.73 -12.69 9.18
N LEU A 320 -36.96 -11.74 9.71
CA LEU A 320 -36.49 -11.77 11.10
C LEU A 320 -37.63 -11.58 12.12
N GLU A 321 -38.66 -10.78 11.81
CA GLU A 321 -39.83 -10.61 12.69
C GLU A 321 -40.67 -11.88 12.83
N ASP A 322 -40.73 -12.70 11.79
CA ASP A 322 -41.52 -13.93 11.76
C ASP A 322 -40.85 -15.12 12.48
N ILE A 323 -39.57 -15.00 12.85
CA ILE A 323 -38.79 -16.09 13.46
C ILE A 323 -38.73 -15.95 14.99
N PRO A 324 -39.01 -17.02 15.76
CA PRO A 324 -38.87 -16.98 17.22
C PRO A 324 -37.44 -16.63 17.66
N ILE A 325 -37.32 -15.82 18.72
CA ILE A 325 -36.05 -15.26 19.23
C ILE A 325 -34.96 -16.32 19.49
N ASP A 326 -35.33 -17.49 20.03
CA ASP A 326 -34.38 -18.56 20.32
C ASP A 326 -33.81 -19.22 19.05
N THR A 327 -34.59 -19.22 17.97
CA THR A 327 -34.14 -19.68 16.65
C THR A 327 -33.22 -18.64 16.03
N LEU A 328 -33.57 -17.35 16.11
CA LEU A 328 -32.72 -16.25 15.63
C LEU A 328 -31.33 -16.26 16.29
N ARG A 329 -31.26 -16.48 17.61
CA ARG A 329 -29.99 -16.60 18.33
C ARG A 329 -29.10 -17.70 17.75
N ARG A 330 -29.67 -18.88 17.48
CA ARG A 330 -28.95 -20.00 16.86
C ARG A 330 -28.51 -19.70 15.43
N ILE A 331 -29.33 -18.98 14.66
CA ILE A 331 -28.98 -18.53 13.31
C ILE A 331 -27.76 -17.61 13.37
N PHE A 332 -27.81 -16.56 14.20
CA PHE A 332 -26.69 -15.63 14.34
C PHE A 332 -25.41 -16.29 14.86
N GLU A 333 -25.50 -17.24 15.79
CA GLU A 333 -24.35 -18.02 16.23
C GLU A 333 -23.71 -18.84 15.10
N LYS A 334 -24.52 -19.37 14.17
CA LYS A 334 -24.03 -20.08 13.00
C LYS A 334 -23.44 -19.12 11.97
N MET A 335 -24.10 -17.99 11.71
CA MET A 335 -23.63 -16.97 10.78
C MET A 335 -22.29 -16.38 11.22
N ASN A 336 -22.10 -16.18 12.53
CA ASN A 336 -20.84 -15.70 13.08
C ASN A 336 -19.66 -16.65 12.81
N LYS A 337 -19.93 -17.94 12.56
CA LYS A 337 -18.91 -18.96 12.25
C LYS A 337 -18.64 -19.09 10.74
N LEU A 338 -19.38 -18.37 9.88
CA LEU A 338 -19.12 -18.38 8.44
C LEU A 338 -17.71 -17.85 8.17
N LYS A 339 -17.01 -18.44 7.21
CA LYS A 339 -15.69 -17.98 6.78
C LYS A 339 -15.79 -16.96 5.63
N SER A 340 -16.79 -17.12 4.78
CA SER A 340 -17.12 -16.23 3.66
C SER A 340 -18.20 -15.21 4.02
N THR A 341 -18.38 -14.24 3.14
CA THR A 341 -19.50 -13.30 3.15
C THR A 341 -20.74 -13.94 2.54
N CYS A 342 -21.90 -13.73 3.14
CA CYS A 342 -23.19 -14.08 2.56
C CYS A 342 -23.71 -12.89 1.76
N TYR A 343 -23.82 -13.06 0.44
CA TYR A 343 -24.34 -12.05 -0.49
C TYR A 343 -25.86 -12.14 -0.69
N GLU A 344 -26.50 -13.18 -0.17
CA GLU A 344 -27.96 -13.37 -0.22
C GLU A 344 -28.43 -13.94 1.12
N PRO A 345 -28.51 -13.10 2.17
CA PRO A 345 -28.70 -13.54 3.56
C PRO A 345 -30.11 -13.96 3.95
#